data_AF-A0A4R4SR39-F1
#
_entry.id   AF-A0A4R4SR39-F1
#
_cell.length_a   1.000
_cell.length_b   1.000
_cell.length_c   1.000
_cell.angle_alpha   90.00
_cell.angle_beta   90.00
_cell.angle_gamma   90.00
#
_symmetry.space_group_name_H-M   'P 1'
#
loop_
_entity.id
_entity.type
_entity.pdbx_description
1 polymer ?
#
loop_
_entity_poly.entity_id
_entity_poly.type
_entity_poly.pdbx_seq_one_letter_code
_entity_poly.pdbx_strand_id
1 'polypeptide(L)' 'MSDLIARMFHTRYTLRGTANILYRLGFSVQVPKHRAVEREEAAIEVWRREVWPAGKR' A
#
# COMPACT_ATOMS: atom_id res chain seq x y z
N MET A 1 -7.13 6.27 -3.54
CA MET A 1 -7.23 6.07 -5.01
C MET A 1 -8.63 5.71 -5.47
N SER A 2 -9.29 4.67 -4.92
CA SER A 2 -10.67 4.33 -5.29
C SER A 2 -11.64 5.51 -5.14
N ASP A 3 -11.57 6.28 -4.04
CA ASP A 3 -12.45 7.44 -3.85
C ASP A 3 -12.16 8.61 -4.80
N LEU A 4 -10.93 8.74 -5.29
CA LEU A 4 -10.58 9.76 -6.27
C LEU A 4 -11.17 9.38 -7.63
N ILE A 5 -11.04 8.11 -8.03
CA ILE A 5 -11.64 7.58 -9.26
C ILE A 5 -13.16 7.73 -9.22
N ALA A 6 -13.79 7.40 -8.09
CA ALA A 6 -15.22 7.56 -7.91
C ALA A 6 -15.68 9.01 -8.03
N ARG A 7 -14.89 9.97 -7.54
CA ARG A 7 -15.20 11.41 -7.64
C ARG A 7 -15.01 11.98 -9.03
N MET A 8 -13.95 11.58 -9.74
CA MET A 8 -13.59 12.14 -11.05
C MET A 8 -14.33 11.49 -12.22
N PHE A 9 -14.63 10.19 -12.11
CA PHE A 9 -15.19 9.39 -13.21
C PHE A 9 -16.56 8.80 -12.88
N HIS A 10 -17.14 9.16 -11.73
CA HIS A 10 -18.45 8.68 -11.26
C HIS A 10 -18.60 7.16 -11.25
N THR A 11 -17.48 6.43 -11.17
CA THR A 11 -17.43 4.96 -11.23
C THR A 11 -16.73 4.44 -9.98
N ARG A 12 -17.38 3.54 -9.24
CA ARG A 12 -16.84 2.96 -8.01
C ARG A 12 -16.23 1.59 -8.28
N TYR A 13 -14.99 1.41 -7.85
CA TYR A 13 -14.33 0.11 -7.82
C TYR A 13 -14.13 -0.38 -6.40
N THR A 14 -14.15 -1.70 -6.22
CA THR A 14 -13.62 -2.32 -5.00
C THR A 14 -12.12 -2.01 -4.88
N LEU A 15 -11.56 -2.15 -3.68
CA LEU A 15 -10.11 -1.96 -3.47
C LEU A 15 -9.29 -2.89 -4.40
N ARG A 16 -9.71 -4.16 -4.50
CA ARG A 16 -9.10 -5.14 -5.42
C ARG A 16 -9.26 -4.75 -6.89
N GLY A 17 -10.44 -4.27 -7.30
CA GLY A 17 -10.68 -3.79 -8.66
C GLY A 17 -9.79 -2.61 -9.03
N THR A 18 -9.62 -1.67 -8.10
CA THR A 18 -8.70 -0.53 -8.26
C THR A 18 -7.26 -1.01 -8.45
N ALA A 19 -6.80 -1.95 -7.60
CA ALA A 19 -5.45 -2.51 -7.72
C ALA A 19 -5.24 -3.19 -9.08
N ASN A 20 -6.19 -4.01 -9.53
CA ASN A 20 -6.10 -4.70 -10.82
C ASN A 20 -5.98 -3.74 -12.00
N ILE A 21 -6.74 -2.65 -12.02
CA ILE A 21 -6.68 -1.66 -13.11
C ILE A 21 -5.33 -0.96 -13.13
N LEU A 22 -4.80 -0.56 -11.96
CA LEU A 22 -3.49 0.07 -11.87
C LEU A 22 -2.38 -0.84 -12.42
N TYR A 23 -2.39 -2.12 -12.06
CA TYR A 23 -1.44 -3.10 -12.62
C TYR A 23 -1.54 -3.22 -14.14
N ARG A 24 -2.76 -3.25 -14.70
CA ARG A 24 -2.98 -3.31 -16.15
C ARG A 24 -2.49 -2.05 -16.89
N LEU A 25 -2.47 -0.91 -16.20
CA LEU A 25 -1.94 0.36 -16.71
C LEU A 25 -0.41 0.49 -16.53
N GLY A 26 0.27 -0.57 -16.05
CA GLY A 26 1.71 -0.57 -15.86
C GLY A 26 2.18 0.04 -14.54
N PHE A 27 1.27 0.41 -13.64
CA PHE A 27 1.65 0.86 -12.31
C PHE A 27 2.02 -0.32 -11.42
N SER A 28 3.12 -0.18 -10.68
CA SER A 28 3.57 -1.10 -9.65
C SER A 28 3.59 -0.40 -8.28
N VAL A 29 3.63 -1.19 -7.20
CA VAL A 29 3.91 -0.67 -5.86
C VAL A 29 5.28 0.00 -5.87
N GLN A 30 5.31 1.31 -5.59
CA GLN A 30 6.54 2.08 -5.55
C GLN A 30 7.26 1.83 -4.23
N VAL A 31 8.52 1.40 -4.30
CA VAL A 31 9.41 1.30 -3.14
C VAL A 31 10.34 2.51 -3.12
N PRO A 32 10.64 3.08 -1.94
CA PRO A 32 11.65 4.13 -1.83
C PRO A 32 12.98 3.68 -2.43
N LYS A 33 13.60 4.54 -3.25
CA LYS A 33 14.90 4.26 -3.88
C LYS A 33 16.01 4.05 -2.85
N HIS A 34 15.92 4.74 -1.71
CA HIS A 34 16.90 4.69 -0.63
C HIS A 34 16.26 4.15 0.63
N ARG A 35 17.04 3.42 1.42
CA ARG A 35 16.66 3.04 2.78
C ARG A 35 16.81 4.24 3.71
N ALA A 36 15.91 4.36 4.68
CA ALA A 36 16.04 5.35 5.74
C ALA A 36 17.34 5.10 6.53
N VAL A 37 18.03 6.17 6.92
CA VAL A 37 19.28 6.10 7.71
C VAL A 37 19.02 5.50 9.10
N GLU A 38 17.86 5.79 9.68
CA GLU A 38 17.41 5.31 11.00
C GLU A 38 16.92 3.85 10.97
N ARG A 39 17.01 3.16 9.83
CA ARG A 39 16.45 1.82 9.66
C ARG A 39 17.23 0.79 10.48
N GLU A 40 16.55 0.20 11.47
CA GLU A 40 17.07 -0.90 12.30
C GLU A 40 16.32 -2.21 12.00
N GLU A 41 17.00 -3.20 11.42
CA GLU A 41 16.34 -4.45 10.99
C GLU A 41 15.81 -5.29 12.18
N ALA A 42 16.49 -5.28 13.32
CA ALA A 42 16.05 -6.02 14.52
C ALA A 42 14.75 -5.43 15.09
N ALA A 43 14.67 -4.10 15.24
CA ALA A 43 13.46 -3.41 15.65
C ALA A 43 12.30 -3.62 14.65
N ILE A 44 12.60 -3.63 13.34
CA ILE A 44 11.60 -3.90 12.30
C ILE A 44 11.03 -5.32 12.45
N GLU A 45 11.87 -6.32 12.70
CA GLU A 45 11.41 -7.70 12.83
C GLU A 45 10.52 -7.89 14.06
N VAL A 46 10.90 -7.31 15.20
CA VAL A 46 10.06 -7.29 16.41
C VAL A 46 8.73 -6.62 16.13
N TRP A 47 8.74 -5.44 15.51
CA TRP A 47 7.53 -4.71 15.17
C TRP A 47 6.61 -5.48 14.21
N ARG A 48 7.17 -6.14 13.18
CA ARG A 48 6.40 -6.95 12.22
C ARG A 48 5.73 -8.15 12.89
N ARG A 49 6.37 -8.74 13.90
CA ARG A 49 5.82 -9.88 14.63
C ARG A 49 4.76 -9.47 15.66
N GLU A 50 5.02 -8.41 16.41
CA GLU A 50 4.28 -8.11 17.64
C GLU A 50 3.24 -7.00 17.47
N VAL A 51 3.54 -5.98 16.67
CA VAL A 51 2.71 -4.78 16.55
C VAL A 51 1.85 -4.81 15.29
N TRP A 52 2.45 -5.20 14.15
CA TRP A 52 1.75 -5.20 12.87
C TRP A 52 0.43 -6.00 12.84
N PRO A 53 0.32 -7.19 13.46
CA PRO A 53 -0.95 -7.92 13.48
C PRO A 53 -2.09 -7.18 14.19
N ALA A 54 -1.79 -6.35 15.20
CA ALA A 54 -2.80 -5.62 15.96
C ALA A 54 -3.52 -4.55 15.12
N GLY A 55 -2.88 -4.06 14.05
CA GLY A 55 -3.46 -3.08 13.13
C GLY A 55 -4.34 -3.67 12.03
N LYS A 56 -4.42 -5.00 11.89
CA LYS A 56 -5.33 -5.66 10.94
C LYS A 56 -6.71 -5.84 11.57
N ARG A 57 -7.49 -4.77 11.63
CA ARG A 57 -8.94 -4.81 11.85
C ARG A 57 -9.67 -4.22 10.66
#